data_AF-A0A1S1PAW6-F1
#
_entry.id   AF-A0A1S1PAW6-F1
#
_cell.length_a   1.000
_cell.length_b   1.000
_cell.length_c   1.000
_cell.angle_alpha   90.00
_cell.angle_beta   90.00
_cell.angle_gamma   90.00
#
_symmetry.space_group_name_H-M   'P 1'
#
loop_
_entity.id
_entity.type
_entity.pdbx_description
1 polymer ?
#
loop_
_entity_poly.entity_id
_entity_poly.type
_entity_poly.pdbx_seq_one_letter_code
_entity_poly.pdbx_strand_id
1 'polypeptide(L)'
;MPKWVVGDRGYSGHGFREHIWTRGARLAIPATRNEEQLACLDWVYNNRNVVERLWARLERWCAVATRYETAAVHFTPDDSA
;
A
#
# COMPACT_ATOMS: atom_id res chain seq x y z
N MET A 1 6.76 -16.22 -7.80
CA MET A 1 6.52 -14.79 -7.49
C MET A 1 5.73 -14.16 -8.62
N PRO A 2 4.74 -13.29 -8.34
CA PRO A 2 3.99 -12.59 -9.38
C PRO A 2 4.92 -11.67 -10.17
N LYS A 3 4.70 -11.55 -11.49
CA LYS A 3 5.53 -10.66 -12.34
C LYS A 3 5.31 -9.18 -12.05
N TRP A 4 4.10 -8.83 -11.61
CA TRP A 4 3.67 -7.47 -11.31
C TRP A 4 2.95 -7.42 -9.98
N VAL A 5 3.23 -6.38 -9.20
CA VAL A 5 2.49 -6.01 -8.00
C VAL A 5 1.84 -4.66 -8.25
N VAL A 6 0.51 -4.65 -8.14
CA VAL A 6 -0.31 -3.46 -8.22
C VAL A 6 -0.67 -3.05 -6.80
N GLY A 7 -0.57 -1.76 -6.51
CA GLY A 7 -0.83 -1.24 -5.17
C GLY A 7 -1.38 0.17 -5.22
N ASP A 8 -2.01 0.55 -4.12
CA ASP A 8 -2.47 1.92 -3.92
C ASP A 8 -1.30 2.91 -3.77
N ARG A 9 -1.56 4.19 -4.04
CA ARG A 9 -0.59 5.27 -3.83
C ARG A 9 -0.03 5.29 -2.39
N GLY A 10 -0.80 4.89 -1.38
CA GLY A 10 -0.32 4.76 0.00
C GLY A 10 0.83 3.77 0.19
N TYR A 11 1.08 2.89 -0.79
CA TYR A 11 2.18 1.93 -0.81
C TYR A 11 3.39 2.41 -1.65
N SER A 12 3.52 3.71 -1.92
CA SER A 12 4.67 4.25 -2.66
C SER A 12 5.99 4.23 -1.85
N GLY A 13 5.97 3.83 -0.58
CA GLY A 13 7.14 3.84 0.30
C GLY A 13 8.33 3.08 -0.28
N HIS A 14 9.53 3.68 -0.17
CA HIS A 14 10.76 3.14 -0.77
C HIS A 14 11.08 1.71 -0.32
N GLY A 15 11.00 1.42 0.99
CA GLY A 15 11.29 0.07 1.51
C GLY A 15 10.30 -1.01 1.03
N PHE A 16 9.04 -0.66 0.82
CA PHE A 16 8.05 -1.59 0.24
C PHE A 16 8.39 -1.90 -1.23
N ARG A 17 8.83 -0.89 -1.97
CA ARG A 17 9.23 -1.05 -3.36
C ARG A 17 10.50 -1.90 -3.48
N GLU A 18 11.52 -1.62 -2.67
CA GLU A 18 12.78 -2.38 -2.63
C GLU A 18 12.54 -3.86 -2.31
N HIS A 19 11.66 -4.14 -1.35
CA HIS A 19 11.28 -5.51 -1.00
C HIS A 19 10.65 -6.27 -2.18
N ILE A 20 9.79 -5.60 -2.96
CA ILE A 20 9.14 -6.20 -4.13
C ILE A 20 10.15 -6.42 -5.27
N TRP A 21 11.07 -5.47 -5.50
CA TRP A 21 12.16 -5.62 -6.45
C TRP A 21 13.10 -6.76 -6.09
N THR A 22 13.46 -6.89 -4.81
CA THR A 22 14.33 -7.96 -4.29
C THR A 22 13.70 -9.35 -4.50
N ARG A 23 12.36 -9.41 -4.47
CA ARG A 23 11.59 -10.63 -4.78
C ARG A 23 11.38 -10.87 -6.28
N GLY A 24 11.93 -10.01 -7.13
CA GLY A 24 11.90 -10.15 -8.60
C GLY A 24 10.58 -9.74 -9.26
N ALA A 25 9.76 -8.93 -8.57
CA ALA A 25 8.49 -8.44 -9.11
C ALA A 25 8.58 -6.95 -9.47
N ARG A 26 7.80 -6.52 -10.48
CA ARG A 26 7.71 -5.11 -10.89
C ARG A 26 6.53 -4.41 -10.22
N LEU A 27 6.70 -3.14 -9.88
CA LEU A 27 5.66 -2.33 -9.26
C LEU A 27 4.90 -1.52 -10.31
N ALA A 28 3.58 -1.60 -10.24
CA ALA A 28 2.68 -0.67 -10.92
C ALA A 28 1.88 0.08 -9.84
N ILE A 29 2.57 0.96 -9.12
CA ILE A 29 2.03 1.80 -8.06
C ILE A 29 2.15 3.26 -8.51
N PRO A 30 1.06 4.05 -8.49
CA PRO A 30 1.12 5.47 -8.80
C PRO A 30 2.12 6.17 -7.87
N ALA A 31 2.94 7.05 -8.43
CA ALA A 31 3.79 7.91 -7.61
C ALA A 31 2.95 8.85 -6.75
N THR A 32 3.48 9.21 -5.58
CA THR A 32 2.94 10.31 -4.79
C THR A 32 3.32 11.65 -5.44
N ARG A 33 2.67 12.73 -5.01
CA ARG A 33 2.83 14.07 -5.61
C ARG A 33 4.27 14.61 -5.59
N ASN A 34 5.10 14.06 -4.71
CA ASN A 34 6.51 14.44 -4.51
C ASN A 34 7.49 13.41 -5.09
N GLU A 35 7.00 12.40 -5.81
CA GLU A 35 7.81 11.34 -6.39
C GLU A 35 7.72 11.35 -7.91
N GLU A 36 8.81 10.95 -8.56
CA GLU A 36 8.83 10.75 -10.00
C GLU A 36 7.90 9.58 -10.37
N GLN A 37 7.14 9.76 -11.45
CA GLN A 37 6.17 8.78 -11.89
C GLN A 37 6.88 7.53 -12.43
N LEU A 38 6.99 6.52 -11.58
CA LEU A 38 7.33 5.17 -12.02
C LEU A 38 6.28 4.71 -13.04
N ALA A 39 6.72 3.93 -14.03
CA ALA A 39 5.89 3.42 -15.14
C ALA A 39 4.70 2.59 -14.61
N CYS A 40 3.66 3.27 -14.17
CA CYS A 40 2.36 2.70 -13.87
C CYS A 40 1.57 2.76 -15.17
N LEU A 41 1.31 1.59 -15.75
CA LEU A 41 0.50 1.49 -16.95
C LEU A 41 -0.94 1.96 -16.63
N ASP A 42 -1.51 2.84 -17.45
CA ASP A 42 -2.83 3.45 -17.20
C ASP A 42 -3.93 2.41 -16.95
N TRP A 43 -3.86 1.25 -17.61
CA TRP A 43 -4.83 0.16 -17.41
C TRP A 43 -4.78 -0.40 -15.98
N VAL A 44 -3.64 -0.38 -15.30
CA VAL A 44 -3.52 -0.81 -13.91
C VAL A 44 -4.30 0.13 -12.99
N TYR A 45 -4.14 1.44 -13.20
CA TYR A 45 -4.88 2.44 -12.44
C TYR A 45 -6.39 2.38 -12.73
N ASN A 46 -6.78 2.16 -13.98
CA ASN A 46 -8.19 2.04 -14.37
C ASN A 46 -8.91 0.86 -13.67
N ASN A 47 -8.20 -0.24 -13.41
CA ASN A 47 -8.77 -1.41 -12.73
C ASN A 47 -8.81 -1.28 -11.20
N ARG A 48 -8.17 -0.25 -10.61
CA ARG A 48 -8.18 0.01 -9.16
C ARG A 48 -9.60 0.11 -8.58
N ASN A 49 -10.51 0.75 -9.32
CA ASN A 49 -11.91 0.92 -8.92
C ASN A 49 -12.65 -0.43 -8.76
N VAL A 50 -12.27 -1.48 -9.49
CA VAL A 50 -12.87 -2.82 -9.34
C VAL A 50 -12.45 -3.44 -8.01
N VAL A 51 -11.17 -3.34 -7.67
CA VAL A 51 -10.61 -3.84 -6.41
C VAL A 51 -11.17 -3.06 -5.22
N GLU A 52 -11.29 -1.74 -5.32
CA GLU A 52 -11.89 -0.90 -4.26
C GLU A 52 -13.36 -1.20 -4.04
N ARG A 53 -14.14 -1.41 -5.10
CA ARG A 53 -15.56 -1.81 -4.97
C ARG A 53 -15.70 -3.18 -4.32
N LEU A 54 -14.81 -4.12 -4.65
CA LEU A 54 -14.75 -5.42 -4.00
C LEU A 54 -14.42 -5.28 -2.50
N TRP A 55 -13.38 -4.52 -2.17
CA TRP A 55 -12.96 -4.28 -0.79
C TRP A 55 -14.05 -3.59 0.03
N ALA A 56 -14.65 -2.52 -0.50
CA ALA A 56 -15.76 -1.83 0.14
C ALA A 56 -16.97 -2.75 0.35
N ARG A 57 -17.18 -3.75 -0.51
CA ARG A 57 -18.19 -4.77 -0.30
C ARG A 57 -17.76 -5.73 0.82
N LEU A 58 -16.54 -6.24 0.80
CA LEU A 58 -16.00 -7.13 1.84
C LEU A 58 -16.06 -6.51 3.24
N GLU A 59 -15.71 -5.24 3.38
CA GLU A 59 -15.80 -4.49 4.64
C GLU A 59 -17.25 -4.33 5.11
N ARG A 60 -18.18 -3.99 4.19
CA ARG A 60 -19.61 -3.85 4.53
C ARG A 60 -20.23 -5.13 5.06
N TRP A 61 -19.80 -6.29 4.56
CA TRP A 61 -20.27 -7.58 5.05
C TRP A 61 -19.44 -8.12 6.22
N CYS A 62 -18.47 -7.35 6.73
CA CYS A 62 -17.50 -7.78 7.74
C CYS A 62 -16.84 -9.12 7.41
N ALA A 63 -16.72 -9.45 6.12
CA ALA A 63 -16.18 -10.73 5.66
C ALA A 63 -14.67 -10.82 5.90
N VAL A 64 -14.02 -9.68 6.11
CA VAL A 64 -12.60 -9.56 6.47
C VAL A 64 -12.54 -8.70 7.73
N ALA A 65 -12.21 -9.30 8.87
CA ALA A 65 -11.97 -8.57 10.10
C ALA A 65 -10.57 -7.95 10.06
N THR A 66 -10.47 -6.67 9.67
CA THR A 66 -9.21 -5.93 9.68
C THR A 66 -8.84 -5.57 11.11
N ARG A 67 -8.17 -6.48 11.82
CA ARG A 67 -7.55 -6.17 13.11
C ARG A 67 -6.23 -5.43 12.84
N TYR A 68 -6.32 -4.11 12.66
CA TYR A 68 -5.14 -3.25 12.76
C TYR A 68 -4.76 -3.15 14.23
N GLU A 69 -3.68 -3.81 14.63
CA GLU A 69 -3.06 -3.52 15.93
C GLU A 69 -2.34 -2.18 15.81
N THR A 70 -3.03 -1.11 16.20
CA THR A 70 -2.38 0.16 16.50
C THR A 70 -1.52 -0.05 17.74
N ALA A 71 -0.21 -0.25 17.54
CA ALA A 71 0.76 -0.12 18.61
C ALA A 71 0.85 1.36 18.97
N ALA A 72 0.03 1.78 19.94
CA ALA A 72 0.17 3.07 20.61
C ALA A 72 1.44 2.99 21.49
N VAL A 73 2.60 3.17 20.88
CA VAL A 73 3.83 3.45 21.64
C VAL A 73 3.68 4.88 22.14
N HIS A 74 3.18 5.03 23.37
CA HIS A 74 3.17 6.30 24.07
C HIS A 74 4.62 6.78 24.21
N PHE A 75 4.97 7.87 23.53
CA PHE A 75 6.18 8.64 23.83
C PHE A 75 5.91 9.43 25.11
N THR A 76 6.30 8.88 26.27
CA THR A 76 6.53 9.71 27.45
C THR A 76 7.92 10.32 27.29
N PRO A 77 8.06 11.66 27.26
CA PRO A 77 9.37 12.28 27.35
C PRO A 77 9.98 11.86 28.68
N ASP A 78 11.21 11.35 28.61
CA ASP A 78 12.01 11.05 29.79
C ASP A 78 12.37 12.39 30.45
N ASP A 79 11.71 12.72 31.56
CA ASP A 79 12.04 13.84 32.42
C ASP A 79 13.35 13.52 33.17
N SER A 80 14.48 13.77 32.50
CA SER A 80 15.79 13.83 33.14
C SER A 80 15.96 15.19 33.84
N ALA A 81 15.80 15.19 35.16
CA ALA A 81 16.29 16.23 36.08
C ALA A 81 17.71 15.90 36.57
#